data_AF-A0A2S5W2F4-F1
#
_entry.id   AF-A0A2S5W2F4-F1
#
_cell.length_a   1.000
_cell.length_b   1.000
_cell.length_c   1.000
_cell.angle_alpha   90.00
_cell.angle_beta   90.00
_cell.angle_gamma   90.00
#
_symmetry.space_group_name_H-M   'P 1'
#
loop_
_entity.id
_entity.type
_entity.pdbx_description
1 polymer ?
#
loop_
_entity_poly.entity_id
_entity_poly.type
_entity_poly.pdbx_seq_one_letter_code
_entity_poly.pdbx_strand_id
1 'polypeptide(L)'
;MNVAALSPERYARLILSTSRVPFLQVVKTSVAAVLAWLATAWLLEGQVPIFAVIAAILVVQPSVNQSFGKALERCVGVVIGVILAYGVGLVFGATSWVVLLAVIVALVLGWVLKLGPTSSVQIPISAMLVLSLGASTPGYAFNRILETIIGALIGVAVNLLIVPPVALQPVHESVARLGEEVAGILDSLARILRAPTTANDRTTMLLEARLLTPMRAKAAAALAAGEESLKYNPRRSVHRDLLDRDGELLTMLSVLVTRVVGMARGVVDHYDDELVGEPLVAEIVSELERASHDLRLVIRSANLPGTPAASSLPQAPVPDALPALTAPLTVAVPSSAHWVLLGFLLEDLRRIHEELVEATADLSEPPAG
;
A
#
# COMPACT_ATOMS: atom_id res chain seq x y z
N MET A 1 -6.87 6.05 -40.27
CA MET A 1 -7.05 5.95 -38.80
C MET A 1 -8.48 5.52 -38.56
N ASN A 2 -8.72 4.21 -38.44
CA ASN A 2 -10.06 3.62 -38.47
C ASN A 2 -10.59 3.58 -37.03
N VAL A 3 -11.55 4.44 -36.71
CA VAL A 3 -12.24 4.45 -35.41
C VAL A 3 -13.20 3.26 -35.41
N ALA A 4 -12.67 2.08 -35.10
CA ALA A 4 -13.47 0.88 -34.92
C ALA A 4 -14.45 1.12 -33.78
N ALA A 5 -15.75 1.03 -34.09
CA ALA A 5 -16.82 1.02 -33.11
C ALA A 5 -16.54 -0.08 -32.08
N LEU A 6 -16.16 0.31 -30.87
CA LEU A 6 -15.93 -0.61 -29.77
C LEU A 6 -17.27 -1.30 -29.45
N SER A 7 -17.25 -2.63 -29.31
CA SER A 7 -18.45 -3.38 -28.97
C SER A 7 -18.98 -3.01 -27.58
N PRO A 8 -20.31 -3.05 -27.32
CA PRO A 8 -20.92 -2.67 -26.03
C PRO A 8 -20.29 -3.38 -24.82
N GLU A 9 -19.85 -4.62 -24.99
CA GLU A 9 -19.20 -5.43 -23.96
C GLU A 9 -17.83 -4.90 -23.52
N ARG A 10 -17.12 -4.18 -24.39
CA ARG A 10 -15.85 -3.52 -24.05
C ARG A 10 -16.08 -2.26 -23.23
N TYR A 11 -17.16 -1.52 -23.52
CA TYR A 11 -17.58 -0.38 -22.69
C TYR A 11 -18.02 -0.80 -21.30
N ALA A 12 -18.76 -1.91 -21.18
CA ALA A 12 -19.17 -2.45 -19.88
C ALA A 12 -17.94 -2.81 -19.01
N ARG A 13 -16.91 -3.43 -19.60
CA ARG A 13 -15.66 -3.74 -18.90
C ARG A 13 -14.82 -2.52 -18.51
N LEU A 14 -15.02 -1.37 -19.15
CA LEU A 14 -14.37 -0.11 -18.76
C LEU A 14 -15.05 0.54 -17.53
N ILE A 15 -16.35 0.29 -17.33
CA ILE A 15 -17.12 0.87 -16.22
C ILE A 15 -17.13 -0.06 -15.00
N LEU A 16 -17.05 -1.38 -15.23
CA LEU A 16 -17.07 -2.39 -14.17
C LEU A 16 -15.67 -2.61 -13.59
N SER A 17 -15.50 -2.27 -12.31
CA SER A 17 -14.31 -2.62 -11.54
C SER A 17 -14.23 -4.13 -11.27
N THR A 18 -13.05 -4.71 -11.39
CA THR A 18 -12.77 -6.11 -11.01
C THR A 18 -12.88 -6.35 -9.49
N SER A 19 -12.81 -5.28 -8.69
CA SER A 19 -12.91 -5.34 -7.22
C SER A 19 -14.14 -4.60 -6.72
N ARG A 20 -14.82 -5.18 -5.72
CA ARG A 20 -15.99 -4.57 -5.06
C ARG A 20 -15.54 -3.68 -3.91
N VAL A 21 -16.26 -2.57 -3.69
CA VAL A 21 -16.11 -1.77 -2.48
C VAL A 21 -16.47 -2.64 -1.27
N PRO A 22 -15.68 -2.63 -0.18
CA PRO A 22 -15.98 -3.41 1.01
C PRO A 22 -17.39 -3.10 1.54
N PHE A 23 -18.14 -4.13 1.93
CA PHE A 23 -19.51 -3.96 2.43
C PHE A 23 -19.58 -3.00 3.63
N LEU A 24 -18.59 -3.07 4.52
CA LEU A 24 -18.48 -2.15 5.66
C LEU A 24 -18.39 -0.68 5.21
N GLN A 25 -17.66 -0.39 4.12
CA GLN A 25 -17.57 0.98 3.59
C GLN A 25 -18.94 1.47 3.11
N VAL A 26 -19.72 0.60 2.44
CA VAL A 26 -21.10 0.93 2.03
C VAL A 26 -21.96 1.27 3.24
N VAL A 27 -21.91 0.44 4.29
CA VAL A 27 -22.67 0.68 5.53
C VAL A 27 -22.27 2.00 6.20
N LYS A 28 -20.97 2.29 6.34
CA LYS A 28 -20.48 3.56 6.91
C LYS A 28 -21.00 4.76 6.13
N THR A 29 -20.87 4.73 4.81
CA THR A 29 -21.30 5.82 3.94
C THR A 29 -22.82 6.02 4.02
N SER A 30 -23.60 4.95 4.05
CA SER A 30 -25.06 5.01 4.23
C SER A 30 -25.45 5.58 5.60
N VAL A 31 -24.81 5.14 6.68
CA VAL A 31 -25.06 5.68 8.03
C VAL A 31 -24.71 7.16 8.11
N ALA A 32 -23.55 7.56 7.56
CA ALA A 32 -23.14 8.97 7.54
C ALA A 32 -24.11 9.84 6.74
N ALA A 33 -24.58 9.35 5.58
CA ALA A 33 -25.58 10.05 4.77
C ALA A 33 -26.89 10.28 5.56
N VAL A 34 -27.43 9.24 6.20
CA VAL A 34 -28.67 9.33 6.98
C VAL A 34 -28.49 10.26 8.18
N LEU A 35 -27.41 10.12 8.94
CA LEU A 35 -27.14 10.97 10.09
C LEU A 35 -26.94 12.43 9.70
N ALA A 36 -26.25 12.69 8.58
CA ALA A 36 -26.08 14.05 8.06
C ALA A 36 -27.41 14.68 7.66
N TRP A 37 -28.28 13.92 6.99
CA TRP A 37 -29.62 14.38 6.68
C TRP A 37 -30.39 14.75 7.95
N LEU A 38 -30.48 13.84 8.92
CA LEU A 38 -31.27 14.02 10.13
C LEU A 38 -30.75 15.18 10.99
N ALA A 39 -29.43 15.25 11.19
CA ALA A 39 -28.82 16.31 12.00
C ALA A 39 -29.00 17.69 11.37
N THR A 40 -28.79 17.80 10.05
CA THR A 40 -28.96 19.07 9.34
C THR A 40 -30.42 19.47 9.24
N ALA A 41 -31.35 18.55 8.96
CA ALA A 41 -32.79 18.85 8.94
C ALA A 41 -33.31 19.32 10.30
N TRP A 42 -32.73 18.84 11.40
CA TRP A 42 -33.07 19.27 12.75
C TRP A 42 -32.47 20.63 13.11
N LEU A 43 -31.26 20.95 12.64
CA LEU A 43 -30.56 22.18 12.99
C LEU A 43 -30.89 23.37 12.08
N LEU A 44 -31.20 23.09 10.80
CA LEU A 44 -31.49 24.06 9.75
C LEU A 44 -32.92 23.83 9.26
N GLU A 45 -33.88 24.49 9.92
CA GLU A 45 -35.30 24.38 9.57
C GLU A 45 -35.57 24.98 8.17
N GLY A 46 -36.41 24.30 7.37
CA GLY A 46 -36.98 24.86 6.14
C GLY A 46 -36.20 24.63 4.83
N GLN A 47 -35.07 23.91 4.85
CA GLN A 47 -34.35 23.53 3.62
C GLN A 47 -34.02 22.03 3.58
N VAL A 48 -34.06 21.45 2.38
CA VAL A 48 -33.71 20.04 2.16
C VAL A 48 -32.18 19.90 2.25
N PRO A 49 -31.62 19.10 3.18
CA PRO A 49 -30.19 19.09 3.52
C PRO A 49 -29.34 18.28 2.53
N ILE A 50 -29.46 18.58 1.24
CA ILE A 50 -28.83 17.82 0.15
C ILE A 50 -27.31 17.90 0.27
N PHE A 51 -26.75 19.06 0.61
CA PHE A 51 -25.30 19.23 0.59
C PHE A 51 -24.61 18.60 1.78
N ALA A 52 -25.28 18.52 2.93
CA ALA A 52 -24.81 17.76 4.08
C ALA A 52 -24.66 16.28 3.73
N VAL A 53 -25.65 15.70 3.05
CA VAL A 53 -25.57 14.29 2.61
C VAL A 53 -24.45 14.07 1.60
N ILE A 54 -24.34 14.94 0.57
CA ILE A 54 -23.25 14.82 -0.42
C ILE A 54 -21.89 14.98 0.28
N ALA A 55 -21.77 15.88 1.25
CA ALA A 55 -20.55 16.06 2.03
C ALA A 55 -20.20 14.82 2.84
N ALA A 56 -21.15 14.25 3.58
CA ALA A 56 -20.94 13.03 4.35
C ALA A 56 -20.49 11.86 3.46
N ILE A 57 -21.16 11.65 2.32
CA ILE A 57 -20.82 10.57 1.38
C ILE A 57 -19.39 10.69 0.86
N LEU A 58 -18.98 11.92 0.48
CA LEU A 58 -17.66 12.15 -0.10
C LEU A 58 -16.53 12.22 0.95
N VAL A 59 -16.87 12.49 2.20
CA VAL A 59 -15.91 12.56 3.31
C VAL A 59 -15.63 11.19 3.91
N VAL A 60 -16.57 10.24 3.85
CA VAL A 60 -16.32 8.87 4.34
C VAL A 60 -15.34 8.14 3.41
N GLN A 61 -14.09 8.01 3.87
CA GLN A 61 -12.99 7.35 3.16
C GLN A 61 -12.55 6.06 3.90
N PRO A 62 -11.75 5.18 3.27
CA PRO A 62 -11.25 3.96 3.93
C PRO A 62 -10.47 4.22 5.23
N SER A 63 -9.71 5.33 5.29
CA SER A 63 -9.00 5.74 6.51
C SER A 63 -9.53 7.06 7.10
N VAL A 64 -9.34 7.23 8.41
CA VAL A 64 -9.73 8.45 9.13
C VAL A 64 -8.91 9.66 8.65
N ASN A 65 -7.61 9.47 8.36
CA ASN A 65 -6.75 10.52 7.80
C ASN A 65 -7.30 11.04 6.46
N GLN A 66 -7.60 10.12 5.54
CA GLN A 66 -8.16 10.48 4.24
C GLN A 66 -9.50 11.18 4.38
N SER A 67 -10.34 10.72 5.33
CA SER A 67 -11.63 11.36 5.61
C SER A 67 -11.47 12.79 6.10
N PHE A 68 -10.55 13.01 7.04
CA PHE A 68 -10.26 14.34 7.56
C PHE A 68 -9.68 15.28 6.48
N GLY A 69 -8.74 14.79 5.67
CA GLY A 69 -8.21 15.52 4.53
C GLY A 69 -9.31 15.92 3.54
N LYS A 70 -10.21 14.98 3.19
CA LYS A 70 -11.35 15.25 2.31
C LYS A 70 -12.36 16.23 2.92
N ALA A 71 -12.61 16.15 4.23
CA ALA A 71 -13.44 17.10 4.95
C ALA A 71 -12.88 18.52 4.83
N LEU A 72 -11.57 18.68 5.08
CA LEU A 72 -10.91 19.98 4.99
C LEU A 72 -10.90 20.52 3.55
N GLU A 73 -10.49 19.71 2.57
CA GLU A 73 -10.50 20.07 1.15
C GLU A 73 -11.89 20.56 0.71
N ARG A 74 -12.94 19.86 1.14
CA ARG A 74 -14.31 20.21 0.78
C ARG A 74 -14.77 21.50 1.45
N CYS A 75 -14.52 21.67 2.76
CA CYS A 75 -14.89 22.89 3.48
C CYS A 75 -14.19 24.11 2.89
N VAL A 76 -12.88 24.02 2.64
CA VAL A 76 -12.09 25.07 1.99
C VAL A 76 -12.66 25.41 0.61
N GLY A 77 -12.95 24.40 -0.22
CA GLY A 77 -13.50 24.61 -1.55
C GLY A 77 -14.88 25.30 -1.53
N VAL A 78 -15.76 24.93 -0.60
CA VAL A 78 -17.07 25.59 -0.44
C VAL A 78 -16.91 27.04 0.01
N VAL A 79 -16.10 27.29 1.04
CA VAL A 79 -15.88 28.64 1.58
C VAL A 79 -15.27 29.56 0.54
N ILE A 80 -14.23 29.13 -0.17
CA ILE A 80 -13.61 29.93 -1.24
C ILE A 80 -14.61 30.20 -2.36
N GLY A 81 -15.39 29.19 -2.78
CA GLY A 81 -16.40 29.36 -3.83
C GLY A 81 -17.51 30.34 -3.42
N VAL A 82 -17.95 30.31 -2.16
CA VAL A 82 -18.94 31.25 -1.62
C VAL A 82 -18.38 32.69 -1.58
N ILE A 83 -17.15 32.86 -1.08
CA ILE A 83 -16.47 34.17 -1.04
C ILE A 83 -16.33 34.74 -2.46
N LEU A 84 -15.90 33.90 -3.41
CA LEU A 84 -15.75 34.29 -4.80
C LEU A 84 -17.09 34.71 -5.41
N ALA A 85 -18.16 33.92 -5.21
CA ALA A 85 -19.49 34.28 -5.69
C ALA A 85 -19.97 35.62 -5.13
N TYR A 86 -19.77 35.86 -3.83
CA TYR A 86 -20.16 37.13 -3.22
C TYR A 86 -19.38 38.31 -3.82
N GLY A 87 -18.06 38.18 -3.95
CA GLY A 87 -17.21 39.21 -4.55
C GLY A 87 -17.57 39.52 -6.00
N VAL A 88 -17.77 38.48 -6.83
CA VAL A 88 -18.16 38.64 -8.23
C VAL A 88 -19.58 39.22 -8.36
N GLY A 89 -20.52 38.75 -7.53
CA GLY A 89 -21.91 39.22 -7.53
C GLY A 89 -22.05 40.69 -7.13
N LEU A 90 -21.21 41.17 -6.19
CA LEU A 90 -21.19 42.59 -5.82
C LEU A 90 -20.69 43.51 -6.95
N VAL A 91 -19.74 43.03 -7.75
CA VAL A 91 -19.11 43.85 -8.82
C VAL A 91 -19.95 43.84 -10.10
N PHE A 92 -20.49 42.67 -10.48
CA PHE A 92 -21.11 42.48 -11.80
C PHE A 92 -22.61 42.14 -11.76
N GLY A 93 -23.20 41.96 -10.56
CA GLY A 93 -24.58 41.51 -10.39
C GLY A 93 -24.78 40.02 -10.70
N ALA A 94 -26.04 39.58 -10.80
CA ALA A 94 -26.42 38.18 -10.99
C ALA A 94 -26.93 37.88 -12.41
N THR A 95 -26.12 38.16 -13.43
CA THR A 95 -26.47 37.86 -14.84
C THR A 95 -25.83 36.55 -15.32
N SER A 96 -26.43 35.89 -16.32
CA SER A 96 -26.00 34.55 -16.75
C SER A 96 -24.53 34.46 -17.19
N TRP A 97 -23.98 35.52 -17.79
CA TRP A 97 -22.57 35.54 -18.20
C TRP A 97 -21.63 35.67 -17.00
N VAL A 98 -22.07 36.31 -15.91
CA VAL A 98 -21.29 36.46 -14.67
C VAL A 98 -21.08 35.11 -14.00
N VAL A 99 -22.08 34.22 -14.04
CA VAL A 99 -21.94 32.85 -13.53
C VAL A 99 -20.86 32.09 -14.29
N LEU A 100 -20.84 32.19 -15.63
CA LEU A 100 -19.81 31.54 -16.45
C LEU A 100 -18.42 32.12 -16.17
N LEU A 101 -18.31 33.44 -16.03
CA LEU A 101 -17.07 34.10 -15.65
C LEU A 101 -16.59 33.63 -14.28
N ALA A 102 -17.49 33.54 -13.28
CA ALA A 102 -17.17 33.07 -11.94
C ALA A 102 -16.64 31.63 -11.95
N VAL A 103 -17.20 30.74 -12.78
CA VAL A 103 -16.70 29.37 -12.96
C VAL A 103 -15.28 29.37 -13.53
N ILE A 104 -15.00 30.18 -14.56
CA ILE A 104 -13.66 30.28 -15.14
C ILE A 104 -12.66 30.80 -14.09
N VAL A 105 -13.01 31.87 -13.38
CA VAL A 105 -12.16 32.46 -12.33
C VAL A 105 -11.93 31.45 -11.21
N ALA A 106 -12.96 30.71 -10.79
CA ALA A 106 -12.85 29.66 -9.77
C ALA A 106 -11.88 28.54 -10.19
N LEU A 107 -11.95 28.09 -11.44
CA LEU A 107 -11.05 27.06 -11.98
C LEU A 107 -9.60 27.56 -12.03
N VAL A 108 -9.38 28.78 -12.54
CA VAL A 108 -8.06 29.42 -12.56
C VAL A 108 -7.52 29.58 -11.15
N LEU A 109 -8.36 29.99 -10.20
CA LEU A 109 -7.98 30.16 -8.80
C LEU A 109 -7.54 28.83 -8.17
N GLY A 110 -8.30 27.75 -8.38
CA GLY A 110 -7.92 26.42 -7.91
C GLY A 110 -6.59 25.94 -8.48
N TRP A 111 -6.34 26.23 -9.75
CA TRP A 111 -5.08 25.91 -10.42
C TRP A 111 -3.89 26.75 -9.89
N VAL A 112 -4.04 28.08 -9.79
CA VAL A 112 -2.99 28.98 -9.30
C VAL A 112 -2.60 28.66 -7.86
N LEU A 113 -3.58 28.36 -7.01
CA LEU A 113 -3.35 28.01 -5.61
C LEU A 113 -2.89 26.56 -5.40
N LYS A 114 -2.76 25.77 -6.48
CA LYS A 114 -2.39 24.34 -6.43
C LYS A 114 -3.26 23.54 -5.45
N LEU A 115 -4.55 23.83 -5.41
CA LEU A 115 -5.46 23.19 -4.46
C LEU A 115 -5.69 21.72 -4.80
N GLY A 116 -5.94 20.91 -3.77
CA GLY A 116 -6.24 19.50 -3.91
C GLY A 116 -7.43 19.25 -4.87
N PRO A 117 -7.51 18.07 -5.51
CA PRO A 117 -8.51 17.78 -6.54
C PRO A 117 -9.96 18.06 -6.11
N THR A 118 -10.29 17.76 -4.85
CA THR A 118 -11.64 17.98 -4.30
C THR A 118 -11.94 19.46 -4.14
N SER A 119 -11.02 20.27 -3.60
CA SER A 119 -11.22 21.72 -3.48
C SER A 119 -11.35 22.39 -4.85
N SER A 120 -10.47 22.04 -5.79
CA SER A 120 -10.43 22.63 -7.13
C SER A 120 -11.73 22.45 -7.91
N VAL A 121 -12.42 21.31 -7.73
CA VAL A 121 -13.75 21.07 -8.33
C VAL A 121 -14.87 21.72 -7.51
N GLN A 122 -14.73 21.80 -6.19
CA GLN A 122 -15.79 22.32 -5.31
C GLN A 122 -15.96 23.85 -5.39
N ILE A 123 -14.89 24.61 -5.62
CA ILE A 123 -14.94 26.08 -5.76
C ILE A 123 -15.90 26.53 -6.87
N PRO A 124 -15.75 26.11 -8.14
CA PRO A 124 -16.64 26.54 -9.22
C PRO A 124 -18.08 26.08 -9.00
N ILE A 125 -18.29 24.87 -8.48
CA ILE A 125 -19.64 24.36 -8.15
C ILE A 125 -20.31 25.26 -7.12
N SER A 126 -19.60 25.61 -6.05
CA SER A 126 -20.15 26.43 -4.97
C SER A 126 -20.38 27.86 -5.44
N ALA A 127 -19.46 28.44 -6.21
CA ALA A 127 -19.60 29.77 -6.76
C ALA A 127 -20.83 29.88 -7.69
N MET A 128 -20.96 28.91 -8.61
CA MET A 128 -22.09 28.82 -9.53
C MET A 128 -23.42 28.73 -8.77
N LEU A 129 -23.54 27.79 -7.83
CA LEU A 129 -24.77 27.57 -7.07
C LEU A 129 -25.17 28.80 -6.25
N VAL A 130 -24.22 29.48 -5.61
CA VAL A 130 -24.50 30.68 -4.82
C VAL A 130 -24.98 31.82 -5.71
N LEU A 131 -24.35 32.05 -6.87
CA LEU A 131 -24.81 33.09 -7.81
C LEU A 131 -26.17 32.75 -8.43
N SER A 132 -26.44 31.47 -8.70
CA SER A 132 -27.67 31.04 -9.36
C SER A 132 -28.88 30.96 -8.42
N LEU A 133 -28.71 30.45 -7.19
CA LEU A 133 -29.82 30.21 -6.26
C LEU A 133 -29.85 31.23 -5.11
N GLY A 134 -28.72 31.87 -4.80
CA GLY A 134 -28.61 32.77 -3.65
C GLY A 134 -29.43 34.05 -3.78
N ALA A 135 -29.73 34.51 -4.99
CA ALA A 135 -30.59 35.68 -5.22
C ALA A 135 -32.06 35.41 -4.83
N SER A 136 -32.54 34.17 -5.00
CA SER A 136 -33.92 33.78 -4.73
C SER A 136 -34.13 33.19 -3.34
N THR A 137 -33.05 32.80 -2.66
CA THR A 137 -33.09 32.12 -1.36
C THR A 137 -32.23 32.88 -0.34
N PRO A 138 -32.85 33.68 0.55
CA PRO A 138 -32.13 34.37 1.61
C PRO A 138 -31.31 33.39 2.46
N GLY A 139 -30.08 33.76 2.81
CA GLY A 139 -29.20 32.93 3.64
C GLY A 139 -28.60 31.69 2.93
N TYR A 140 -28.87 31.46 1.64
CA TYR A 140 -28.38 30.29 0.90
C TYR A 140 -26.87 30.09 1.02
N ALA A 141 -26.08 31.15 0.84
CA ALA A 141 -24.62 31.09 0.93
C ALA A 141 -24.13 30.61 2.30
N PHE A 142 -24.77 31.06 3.37
CA PHE A 142 -24.43 30.69 4.74
C PHE A 142 -24.87 29.25 5.05
N ASN A 143 -26.10 28.88 4.68
CA ASN A 143 -26.61 27.52 4.82
C ASN A 143 -25.73 26.52 4.05
N ARG A 144 -25.27 26.88 2.85
CA ARG A 144 -24.36 26.06 2.05
C ARG A 144 -23.07 25.70 2.80
N ILE A 145 -22.51 26.66 3.54
CA ILE A 145 -21.31 26.45 4.37
C ILE A 145 -21.67 25.53 5.54
N LEU A 146 -22.74 25.84 6.28
CA LEU A 146 -23.17 25.06 7.44
C LEU A 146 -23.48 23.60 7.08
N GLU A 147 -24.29 23.36 6.05
CA GLU A 147 -24.60 22.01 5.57
C GLU A 147 -23.33 21.22 5.25
N THR A 148 -22.38 21.86 4.56
CA THR A 148 -21.12 21.21 4.19
C THR A 148 -20.30 20.85 5.42
N ILE A 149 -20.20 21.75 6.40
CA ILE A 149 -19.46 21.52 7.64
C ILE A 149 -20.13 20.40 8.45
N ILE A 150 -21.45 20.43 8.63
CA ILE A 150 -22.19 19.41 9.38
C ILE A 150 -22.01 18.03 8.74
N GLY A 151 -22.20 17.94 7.41
CA GLY A 151 -22.01 16.69 6.68
C GLY A 151 -20.57 16.18 6.76
N ALA A 152 -19.57 17.08 6.67
CA ALA A 152 -18.17 16.71 6.82
C ALA A 152 -17.84 16.20 8.23
N LEU A 153 -18.32 16.89 9.28
CA LEU A 153 -18.15 16.46 10.67
C LEU A 153 -18.78 15.09 10.92
N ILE A 154 -19.98 14.86 10.42
CA ILE A 154 -20.68 13.57 10.57
C ILE A 154 -19.97 12.47 9.77
N GLY A 155 -19.50 12.76 8.55
CA GLY A 155 -18.70 11.82 7.77
C GLY A 155 -17.43 11.38 8.49
N VAL A 156 -16.68 12.32 9.07
CA VAL A 156 -15.49 12.03 9.89
C VAL A 156 -15.87 11.25 11.15
N ALA A 157 -16.90 11.69 11.87
CA ALA A 157 -17.34 11.05 13.11
C ALA A 157 -17.79 9.60 12.89
N VAL A 158 -18.57 9.34 11.85
CA VAL A 158 -19.00 7.99 11.49
C VAL A 158 -17.81 7.12 11.12
N ASN A 159 -16.85 7.64 10.35
CA ASN A 159 -15.68 6.84 10.00
C ASN A 159 -14.76 6.54 11.20
N LEU A 160 -14.74 7.45 12.19
CA LEU A 160 -14.05 7.26 13.46
C LEU A 160 -14.75 6.23 14.36
N LEU A 161 -16.09 6.28 14.44
CA LEU A 161 -16.90 5.45 15.35
C LEU A 161 -17.15 4.03 14.82
N ILE A 162 -17.47 3.90 13.53
CA ILE A 162 -17.72 2.61 12.92
C ILE A 162 -16.38 2.05 12.46
N VAL A 163 -15.79 1.18 13.29
CA VAL A 163 -14.60 0.33 13.04
C VAL A 163 -13.65 0.88 11.98
N PRO A 164 -12.62 1.67 12.33
CA PRO A 164 -11.60 2.06 11.37
C PRO A 164 -10.91 0.78 10.86
N PRO A 165 -11.04 0.42 9.57
CA PRO A 165 -10.42 -0.80 9.07
C PRO A 165 -8.91 -0.63 9.17
N VAL A 166 -8.28 -1.40 10.06
CA VAL A 166 -6.83 -1.45 10.08
C VAL A 166 -6.42 -2.32 8.91
N ALA A 167 -5.78 -1.72 7.91
CA ALA A 167 -5.36 -2.40 6.69
C ALA A 167 -4.14 -3.31 6.93
N LEU A 168 -4.05 -3.99 8.08
CA LEU A 168 -2.92 -4.85 8.41
C LEU A 168 -2.91 -6.13 7.60
N GLN A 169 -4.07 -6.76 7.40
CA GLN A 169 -4.13 -8.03 6.68
C GLN A 169 -3.56 -7.91 5.25
N PRO A 170 -3.89 -6.88 4.44
CA PRO A 170 -3.23 -6.66 3.16
C PRO A 170 -1.72 -6.42 3.24
N VAL A 171 -1.23 -5.77 4.30
CA VAL A 171 0.22 -5.57 4.52
C VAL A 171 0.87 -6.92 4.73
N HIS A 172 0.40 -7.63 5.75
CA HIS A 172 0.92 -8.91 6.18
C HIS A 172 0.90 -9.95 5.05
N GLU A 173 -0.23 -10.10 4.34
CA GLU A 173 -0.35 -11.01 3.20
C GLU A 173 0.61 -10.65 2.04
N SER A 174 0.87 -9.36 1.82
CA SER A 174 1.77 -8.91 0.75
C SER A 174 3.24 -9.15 1.12
N VAL A 175 3.62 -8.90 2.38
CA VAL A 175 4.97 -9.14 2.89
C VAL A 175 5.27 -10.65 2.97
N ALA A 176 4.36 -11.44 3.55
CA ALA A 176 4.51 -12.89 3.64
C ALA A 176 4.61 -13.54 2.25
N ARG A 177 3.78 -13.10 1.29
CA ARG A 177 3.85 -13.59 -0.09
C ARG A 177 5.17 -13.22 -0.76
N LEU A 178 5.68 -12.00 -0.54
CA LEU A 178 7.00 -11.62 -1.08
C LEU A 178 8.09 -12.54 -0.53
N GLY A 179 8.06 -12.82 0.77
CA GLY A 179 9.03 -13.72 1.39
C GLY A 179 8.98 -15.15 0.84
N GLU A 180 7.79 -15.71 0.65
CA GLU A 180 7.64 -17.07 0.07
C GLU A 180 8.17 -17.14 -1.36
N GLU A 181 7.95 -16.11 -2.18
CA GLU A 181 8.51 -16.07 -3.53
C GLU A 181 10.03 -15.91 -3.53
N VAL A 182 10.61 -15.11 -2.61
CA VAL A 182 12.07 -15.02 -2.45
C VAL A 182 12.66 -16.40 -2.11
N ALA A 183 12.06 -17.13 -1.17
CA ALA A 183 12.46 -18.49 -0.84
C ALA A 183 12.29 -19.43 -2.05
N GLY A 184 11.20 -19.29 -2.81
CA GLY A 184 10.96 -20.05 -4.04
C GLY A 184 12.05 -19.85 -5.11
N ILE A 185 12.59 -18.64 -5.26
CA ILE A 185 13.70 -18.40 -6.19
C ILE A 185 15.01 -19.00 -5.67
N LEU A 186 15.28 -18.96 -4.36
CA LEU A 186 16.44 -19.65 -3.77
C LEU A 186 16.39 -21.16 -4.05
N ASP A 187 15.22 -21.79 -3.91
CA ASP A 187 15.01 -23.20 -4.27
C ASP A 187 15.22 -23.44 -5.77
N SER A 188 14.76 -22.52 -6.63
CA SER A 188 14.94 -22.62 -8.08
C SER A 188 16.42 -22.47 -8.49
N LEU A 189 17.18 -21.59 -7.84
CA LEU A 189 18.62 -21.49 -8.01
C LEU A 189 19.32 -22.80 -7.62
N ALA A 190 18.99 -23.35 -6.44
CA ALA A 190 19.53 -24.63 -5.98
C ALA A 190 19.23 -25.76 -6.98
N ARG A 191 18.00 -25.80 -7.52
CA ARG A 191 17.58 -26.78 -8.53
C ARG A 191 18.36 -26.67 -9.83
N ILE A 192 18.60 -25.45 -10.32
CA ILE A 192 19.34 -25.19 -11.57
C ILE A 192 20.81 -25.57 -11.43
N LEU A 193 21.39 -25.36 -10.26
CA LEU A 193 22.80 -25.66 -9.99
C LEU A 193 23.06 -27.15 -9.69
N ARG A 194 22.03 -27.91 -9.28
CA ARG A 194 22.16 -29.32 -8.87
C ARG A 194 22.33 -30.30 -10.03
N ALA A 195 21.76 -29.99 -11.19
CA ALA A 195 21.77 -30.88 -12.35
C ALA A 195 21.70 -30.06 -13.66
N PRO A 196 22.16 -30.61 -14.80
CA PRO A 196 22.07 -29.91 -16.07
C PRO A 196 20.62 -29.52 -16.41
N THR A 197 20.38 -28.25 -16.71
CA THR A 197 19.04 -27.71 -16.99
C THR A 197 18.94 -27.12 -18.39
N THR A 198 17.70 -26.96 -18.89
CA THR A 198 17.48 -26.33 -20.19
C THR A 198 17.56 -24.81 -20.09
N ALA A 199 17.85 -24.14 -21.21
CA ALA A 199 17.79 -22.68 -21.28
C ALA A 199 16.40 -22.12 -20.92
N ASN A 200 15.34 -22.90 -21.17
CA ASN A 200 13.97 -22.53 -20.82
C ASN A 200 13.76 -22.51 -19.30
N ASP A 201 14.32 -23.46 -18.56
CA ASP A 201 14.24 -23.51 -17.09
C ASP A 201 14.91 -22.28 -16.47
N ARG A 202 16.12 -21.95 -16.96
CA ARG A 202 16.88 -20.77 -16.52
C ARG A 202 16.16 -19.46 -16.84
N THR A 203 15.58 -19.35 -18.04
CA THR A 203 14.80 -18.18 -18.45
C THR A 203 13.55 -18.02 -17.58
N THR A 204 12.87 -19.13 -17.26
CA THR A 204 11.70 -19.14 -16.40
C THR A 204 12.05 -18.63 -15.00
N MET A 205 13.10 -19.18 -14.37
CA MET A 205 13.59 -18.69 -13.08
C MET A 205 13.91 -17.19 -13.12
N LEU A 206 14.59 -16.70 -14.16
CA LEU A 206 14.94 -15.28 -14.26
C LEU A 206 13.69 -14.39 -14.39
N LEU A 207 12.67 -14.84 -15.11
CA LEU A 207 11.40 -14.13 -15.21
C LEU A 207 10.68 -14.09 -13.86
N GLU A 208 10.60 -15.21 -13.16
CA GLU A 208 10.03 -15.30 -11.81
C GLU A 208 10.78 -14.39 -10.82
N ALA A 209 12.11 -14.40 -10.85
CA ALA A 209 12.93 -13.52 -10.02
C ALA A 209 12.65 -12.03 -10.32
N ARG A 210 12.49 -11.65 -11.59
CA ARG A 210 12.16 -10.27 -11.97
C ARG A 210 10.79 -9.82 -11.46
N LEU A 211 9.83 -10.74 -11.28
CA LEU A 211 8.52 -10.45 -10.70
C LEU A 211 8.59 -10.07 -9.20
N LEU A 212 9.69 -10.38 -8.51
CA LEU A 212 9.89 -9.93 -7.13
C LEU A 212 9.92 -8.39 -7.00
N THR A 213 10.35 -7.66 -8.04
CA THR A 213 10.42 -6.19 -8.02
C THR A 213 9.04 -5.53 -7.92
N PRO A 214 8.07 -5.82 -8.81
CA PRO A 214 6.71 -5.30 -8.66
C PRO A 214 6.02 -5.83 -7.39
N MET A 215 6.34 -7.04 -6.91
CA MET A 215 5.82 -7.55 -5.65
C MET A 215 6.31 -6.76 -4.43
N ARG A 216 7.60 -6.42 -4.38
CA ARG A 216 8.17 -5.51 -3.37
C ARG A 216 7.49 -4.15 -3.37
N ALA A 217 7.27 -3.57 -4.55
CA ALA A 217 6.56 -2.28 -4.67
C ALA A 217 5.11 -2.37 -4.14
N LYS A 218 4.42 -3.49 -4.41
CA LYS A 218 3.08 -3.75 -3.88
C LYS A 218 3.08 -3.88 -2.35
N ALA A 219 4.03 -4.62 -1.77
CA ALA A 219 4.16 -4.74 -0.33
C ALA A 219 4.46 -3.39 0.35
N ALA A 220 5.36 -2.58 -0.23
CA ALA A 220 5.64 -1.23 0.27
C ALA A 220 4.42 -0.30 0.21
N ALA A 221 3.63 -0.37 -0.86
CA ALA A 221 2.39 0.40 -0.96
C ALA A 221 1.34 -0.05 0.07
N ALA A 222 1.26 -1.35 0.36
CA ALA A 222 0.38 -1.88 1.40
C ALA A 222 0.82 -1.40 2.78
N LEU A 223 2.13 -1.44 3.10
CA LEU A 223 2.69 -0.94 4.35
C LEU A 223 2.37 0.55 4.55
N ALA A 224 2.63 1.38 3.55
CA ALA A 224 2.32 2.81 3.60
C ALA A 224 0.81 3.08 3.81
N ALA A 225 -0.07 2.28 3.19
CA ALA A 225 -1.51 2.37 3.43
C ALA A 225 -1.91 1.92 4.85
N GLY A 226 -1.22 0.92 5.41
CA GLY A 226 -1.36 0.49 6.80
C GLY A 226 -0.97 1.58 7.80
N GLU A 227 0.20 2.21 7.59
CA GLU A 227 0.69 3.32 8.41
C GLU A 227 -0.26 4.52 8.38
N GLU A 228 -0.75 4.86 7.18
CA GLU A 228 -1.71 5.94 7.00
C GLU A 228 -3.02 5.65 7.76
N SER A 229 -3.49 4.39 7.72
CA SER A 229 -4.68 3.98 8.45
C SER A 229 -4.52 4.12 9.96
N LEU A 230 -3.32 3.85 10.50
CA LEU A 230 -3.04 3.93 11.94
C LEU A 230 -2.85 5.36 12.47
N LYS A 231 -2.46 6.33 11.63
CA LYS A 231 -2.08 7.69 12.06
C LYS A 231 -3.10 8.37 12.99
N TYR A 232 -4.40 8.23 12.72
CA TYR A 232 -5.50 8.78 13.54
C TYR A 232 -6.44 7.70 14.07
N ASN A 233 -5.99 6.44 14.10
CA ASN A 233 -6.79 5.35 14.62
C ASN A 233 -6.68 5.31 16.15
N PRO A 234 -7.80 5.31 16.91
CA PRO A 234 -7.74 5.19 18.37
C PRO A 234 -7.06 3.90 18.85
N ARG A 235 -7.03 2.85 18.02
CA ARG A 235 -6.35 1.57 18.31
C ARG A 235 -4.92 1.50 17.80
N ARG A 236 -4.27 2.65 17.56
CA ARG A 236 -2.89 2.71 17.05
C ARG A 236 -1.91 1.93 17.91
N SER A 237 -1.94 2.12 19.23
CA SER A 237 -1.00 1.47 20.15
C SER A 237 -1.04 -0.07 20.08
N VAL A 238 -2.22 -0.65 19.86
CA VAL A 238 -2.41 -2.11 19.80
C VAL A 238 -1.82 -2.73 18.52
N HIS A 239 -1.82 -1.97 17.43
CA HIS A 239 -1.52 -2.48 16.09
C HIS A 239 -0.17 -1.99 15.56
N ARG A 240 0.48 -1.06 16.27
CA ARG A 240 1.75 -0.48 15.86
C ARG A 240 2.85 -1.54 15.80
N ASP A 241 2.98 -2.35 16.83
CA ASP A 241 4.05 -3.36 16.91
C ASP A 241 3.97 -4.40 15.79
N LEU A 242 2.75 -4.76 15.36
CA LEU A 242 2.54 -5.66 14.22
C LEU A 242 2.97 -5.01 12.90
N LEU A 243 2.66 -3.73 12.71
CA LEU A 243 3.01 -3.01 11.48
C LEU A 243 4.52 -2.70 11.42
N ASP A 244 5.12 -2.36 12.56
CA ASP A 244 6.57 -2.13 12.66
C ASP A 244 7.33 -3.42 12.29
N ARG A 245 6.87 -4.60 12.77
CA ARG A 245 7.40 -5.93 12.38
C ARG A 245 7.27 -6.23 10.89
N ASP A 246 6.11 -5.98 10.28
CA ASP A 246 5.94 -6.15 8.83
C ASP A 246 6.88 -5.22 8.04
N GLY A 247 7.16 -4.02 8.56
CA GLY A 247 8.10 -3.06 7.99
C GLY A 247 9.57 -3.48 8.08
N GLU A 248 9.99 -4.00 9.23
CA GLU A 248 11.32 -4.61 9.42
C GLU A 248 11.50 -5.80 8.45
N LEU A 249 10.52 -6.70 8.39
CA LEU A 249 10.55 -7.85 7.49
C LEU A 249 10.62 -7.40 6.02
N LEU A 250 9.85 -6.39 5.61
CA LEU A 250 9.92 -5.85 4.26
C LEU A 250 11.28 -5.23 3.93
N THR A 251 11.95 -4.62 4.91
CA THR A 251 13.28 -4.02 4.75
C THR A 251 14.31 -5.10 4.45
N MET A 252 14.35 -6.16 5.27
CA MET A 252 15.18 -7.35 5.03
C MET A 252 14.88 -7.98 3.66
N LEU A 253 13.60 -8.24 3.35
CA LEU A 253 13.18 -8.82 2.07
C LEU A 253 13.60 -7.95 0.88
N SER A 254 13.58 -6.62 1.01
CA SER A 254 13.95 -5.71 -0.07
C SER A 254 15.43 -5.85 -0.47
N VAL A 255 16.30 -6.14 0.49
CA VAL A 255 17.70 -6.47 0.26
C VAL A 255 17.80 -7.83 -0.44
N LEU A 256 17.13 -8.86 0.10
CA LEU A 256 17.14 -10.22 -0.47
C LEU A 256 16.63 -10.25 -1.92
N VAL A 257 15.56 -9.52 -2.25
CA VAL A 257 15.05 -9.38 -3.62
C VAL A 257 16.13 -8.92 -4.58
N THR A 258 16.92 -7.92 -4.19
CA THR A 258 17.97 -7.36 -5.06
C THR A 258 19.08 -8.39 -5.29
N ARG A 259 19.49 -9.11 -4.23
CA ARG A 259 20.50 -10.17 -4.30
C ARG A 259 20.05 -11.34 -5.17
N VAL A 260 18.88 -11.89 -4.87
CA VAL A 260 18.34 -13.07 -5.55
C VAL A 260 18.09 -12.82 -7.03
N VAL A 261 17.65 -11.61 -7.42
CA VAL A 261 17.55 -11.20 -8.83
C VAL A 261 18.94 -11.13 -9.48
N GLY A 262 19.94 -10.62 -8.76
CA GLY A 262 21.34 -10.61 -9.18
C GLY A 262 21.88 -12.01 -9.41
N MET A 263 21.71 -12.92 -8.44
CA MET A 263 22.08 -14.33 -8.52
C MET A 263 21.41 -15.04 -9.70
N ALA A 264 20.09 -14.86 -9.87
CA ALA A 264 19.35 -15.43 -11.00
C ALA A 264 19.91 -14.95 -12.35
N ARG A 265 20.21 -13.66 -12.49
CA ARG A 265 20.84 -13.12 -13.69
C ARG A 265 22.26 -13.69 -13.88
N GLY A 266 23.09 -13.69 -12.84
CA GLY A 266 24.45 -14.19 -12.89
C GLY A 266 24.51 -15.65 -13.34
N VAL A 267 23.62 -16.50 -12.80
CA VAL A 267 23.47 -17.88 -13.26
C VAL A 267 23.08 -17.91 -14.74
N VAL A 268 22.06 -17.18 -15.19
CA VAL A 268 21.67 -17.20 -16.61
C VAL A 268 22.79 -16.74 -17.55
N ASP A 269 23.53 -15.70 -17.18
CA ASP A 269 24.56 -15.08 -18.03
C ASP A 269 25.85 -15.92 -18.10
N HIS A 270 26.14 -16.72 -17.07
CA HIS A 270 27.40 -17.48 -16.93
C HIS A 270 27.24 -18.99 -16.80
N TYR A 271 26.04 -19.53 -17.04
CA TYR A 271 25.80 -20.98 -16.93
C TYR A 271 26.37 -21.74 -18.14
N ASP A 272 27.07 -22.83 -17.84
CA ASP A 272 27.34 -23.95 -18.72
C ASP A 272 27.12 -25.28 -17.97
N ASP A 273 27.13 -26.40 -18.70
CA ASP A 273 26.85 -27.71 -18.10
C ASP A 273 28.03 -28.27 -17.29
N GLU A 274 29.25 -27.73 -17.43
CA GLU A 274 30.43 -28.16 -16.65
C GLU A 274 30.34 -27.65 -15.20
N LEU A 275 29.61 -26.55 -14.97
CA LEU A 275 29.35 -25.96 -13.65
C LEU A 275 28.81 -26.99 -12.63
N VAL A 276 27.97 -27.92 -13.06
CA VAL A 276 27.36 -28.94 -12.16
C VAL A 276 28.42 -29.89 -11.58
N GLY A 277 29.56 -30.05 -12.25
CA GLY A 277 30.67 -30.88 -11.80
C GLY A 277 31.58 -30.23 -10.75
N GLU A 278 31.41 -28.93 -10.49
CA GLU A 278 32.26 -28.19 -9.54
C GLU A 278 31.94 -28.58 -8.09
N PRO A 279 32.94 -29.00 -7.28
CA PRO A 279 32.71 -29.38 -5.87
C PRO A 279 32.05 -28.27 -5.05
N LEU A 280 32.43 -27.02 -5.31
CA LEU A 280 31.90 -25.84 -4.61
C LEU A 280 30.41 -25.60 -4.91
N VAL A 281 29.89 -26.06 -6.05
CA VAL A 281 28.48 -25.90 -6.39
C VAL A 281 27.59 -26.73 -5.47
N ALA A 282 28.04 -27.91 -5.04
CA ALA A 282 27.29 -28.72 -4.08
C ALA A 282 27.13 -27.98 -2.72
N GLU A 283 28.16 -27.26 -2.28
CA GLU A 283 28.11 -26.43 -1.06
C GLU A 283 27.16 -25.25 -1.25
N ILE A 284 27.26 -24.51 -2.37
CA ILE A 284 26.37 -23.39 -2.72
C ILE A 284 24.90 -23.86 -2.76
N VAL A 285 24.63 -25.02 -3.35
CA VAL A 285 23.27 -25.61 -3.41
C VAL A 285 22.75 -25.89 -2.01
N SER A 286 23.55 -26.49 -1.14
CA SER A 286 23.14 -26.74 0.26
C SER A 286 22.85 -25.44 1.01
N GLU A 287 23.65 -24.39 0.80
CA GLU A 287 23.46 -23.10 1.45
C GLU A 287 22.23 -22.34 0.91
N LEU A 288 21.93 -22.43 -0.39
CA LEU A 288 20.69 -21.89 -0.96
C LEU A 288 19.44 -22.55 -0.36
N GLU A 289 19.45 -23.88 -0.19
CA GLU A 289 18.34 -24.62 0.40
C GLU A 289 18.16 -24.29 1.88
N ARG A 290 19.26 -24.12 2.62
CA ARG A 290 19.23 -23.66 4.02
C ARG A 290 18.69 -22.25 4.13
N ALA A 291 19.19 -21.30 3.36
CA ALA A 291 18.71 -19.92 3.35
C ALA A 291 17.21 -19.84 3.01
N SER A 292 16.75 -20.64 2.05
CA SER A 292 15.34 -20.77 1.70
C SER A 292 14.49 -21.30 2.86
N HIS A 293 14.98 -22.34 3.55
CA HIS A 293 14.32 -22.90 4.73
C HIS A 293 14.23 -21.89 5.89
N ASP A 294 15.34 -21.24 6.21
CA ASP A 294 15.44 -20.26 7.29
C ASP A 294 14.55 -19.05 7.03
N LEU A 295 14.52 -18.56 5.78
CA LEU A 295 13.62 -17.49 5.39
C LEU A 295 12.14 -17.87 5.60
N ARG A 296 11.74 -19.10 5.24
CA ARG A 296 10.37 -19.58 5.52
C ARG A 296 10.08 -19.72 7.01
N LEU A 297 11.07 -20.03 7.82
CA LEU A 297 10.93 -20.08 9.28
C LEU A 297 10.72 -18.67 9.86
N VAL A 298 11.46 -17.67 9.38
CA VAL A 298 11.28 -16.25 9.74
C VAL A 298 9.90 -15.73 9.32
N ILE A 299 9.44 -16.06 8.11
CA ILE A 299 8.10 -15.66 7.65
C ILE A 299 7.02 -16.33 8.51
N ARG A 300 7.19 -17.62 8.84
CA ARG A 300 6.22 -18.34 9.67
C ARG A 300 6.17 -17.81 11.10
N SER A 301 7.31 -17.46 11.70
CA SER A 301 7.36 -16.86 13.03
C SER A 301 6.69 -15.49 13.05
N ALA A 302 6.88 -14.68 11.99
CA ALA A 302 6.17 -13.43 11.80
C ALA A 302 4.65 -13.60 11.59
N ASN A 303 4.21 -14.73 11.02
CA ASN A 303 2.80 -15.02 10.74
C ASN A 303 1.97 -15.50 11.97
N LEU A 304 2.58 -15.75 13.12
CA LEU A 304 1.88 -16.22 14.33
C LEU A 304 1.35 -15.03 15.16
N PRO A 305 0.03 -14.79 15.23
CA PRO A 305 -0.52 -13.73 16.05
C PRO A 305 -0.32 -14.07 17.54
N GLY A 306 0.45 -13.24 18.25
CA GLY A 306 0.50 -13.26 19.72
C GLY A 306 1.47 -14.25 20.35
N THR A 307 2.55 -14.66 19.68
CA THR A 307 3.64 -15.36 20.38
C THR A 307 4.60 -14.31 20.95
N PRO A 308 4.69 -14.11 22.29
CA PRO A 308 5.90 -13.53 22.86
C PRO A 308 7.07 -14.43 22.48
N ALA A 309 8.23 -13.82 22.19
CA ALA A 309 9.50 -14.44 21.82
C ALA A 309 9.53 -15.96 22.06
N ALA A 310 9.66 -16.73 20.99
CA ALA A 310 9.72 -18.19 20.99
C ALA A 310 10.86 -18.69 21.90
N SER A 311 10.55 -18.82 23.18
CA SER A 311 11.44 -19.33 24.23
C SER A 311 10.94 -20.67 24.79
N SER A 312 9.96 -21.30 24.12
CA SER A 312 9.36 -22.55 24.59
C SER A 312 8.79 -23.43 23.47
N LEU A 313 9.56 -23.67 22.41
CA LEU A 313 9.34 -24.88 21.60
C LEU A 313 10.24 -25.98 22.18
N PRO A 314 9.76 -27.24 22.29
CA PRO A 314 10.62 -28.36 22.65
C PRO A 314 11.75 -28.43 21.63
N GLN A 315 12.99 -28.16 22.06
CA GLN A 315 14.17 -28.44 21.25
C GLN A 315 14.12 -29.92 20.88
N ALA A 316 13.96 -30.21 19.58
CA ALA A 316 14.29 -31.53 19.07
C ALA A 316 15.72 -31.87 19.54
N PRO A 317 16.01 -33.12 19.93
CA PRO A 317 17.35 -33.48 20.40
C PRO A 317 18.38 -33.03 19.38
N VAL A 318 19.19 -32.05 19.77
CA VAL A 318 20.32 -31.57 18.98
C VAL A 318 21.27 -32.76 18.91
N PRO A 319 21.53 -33.34 17.72
CA PRO A 319 22.60 -34.32 17.58
C PRO A 319 23.89 -33.68 18.10
N ASP A 320 24.80 -34.44 18.73
CA ASP A 320 26.11 -33.99 19.27
C ASP A 320 27.08 -33.36 18.24
N ALA A 321 26.58 -32.90 17.09
CA ALA A 321 27.29 -32.05 16.15
C ALA A 321 27.30 -30.59 16.65
N LEU A 322 28.46 -29.95 16.58
CA LEU A 322 28.67 -28.53 16.90
C LEU A 322 27.56 -27.64 16.28
N PRO A 323 27.19 -26.52 16.93
CA PRO A 323 26.37 -25.50 16.28
C PRO A 323 27.03 -25.12 14.95
N ALA A 324 26.32 -25.31 13.84
CA ALA A 324 26.88 -25.23 12.49
C ALA A 324 27.43 -23.83 12.11
N LEU A 325 27.19 -22.80 12.94
CA LEU A 325 27.75 -21.44 12.82
C LEU A 325 29.28 -21.35 12.96
N THR A 326 29.97 -22.41 13.36
CA THR A 326 31.44 -22.42 13.50
C THR A 326 32.17 -23.39 12.59
N ALA A 327 31.48 -24.08 11.68
CA ALA A 327 32.16 -24.92 10.70
C ALA A 327 32.75 -24.01 9.60
N PRO A 328 34.09 -23.88 9.51
CA PRO A 328 34.69 -23.06 8.46
C PRO A 328 34.30 -23.62 7.10
N LEU A 329 33.72 -22.78 6.22
CA LEU A 329 33.62 -23.07 4.80
C LEU A 329 35.03 -23.37 4.30
N THR A 330 35.33 -24.65 4.08
CA THR A 330 36.59 -25.08 3.49
C THR A 330 36.53 -24.79 2.01
N VAL A 331 36.87 -23.55 1.63
CA VAL A 331 36.98 -23.16 0.22
C VAL A 331 38.14 -23.94 -0.39
N ALA A 332 37.84 -25.08 -1.01
CA ALA A 332 38.76 -25.72 -1.93
C ALA A 332 39.06 -24.72 -3.07
N VAL A 333 40.33 -24.67 -3.51
CA VAL A 333 40.78 -23.72 -4.54
C VAL A 333 39.82 -23.80 -5.75
N PRO A 334 39.08 -22.72 -6.07
CA PRO A 334 38.08 -22.78 -7.13
C PRO A 334 38.77 -23.03 -8.47
N SER A 335 38.10 -23.75 -9.36
CA SER A 335 38.60 -23.89 -10.73
C SER A 335 38.74 -22.50 -11.38
N SER A 336 39.76 -22.33 -12.21
CA SER A 336 39.98 -21.06 -12.92
C SER A 336 38.90 -20.73 -13.95
N ALA A 337 37.99 -21.67 -14.25
CA ALA A 337 36.96 -21.49 -15.28
C ALA A 337 35.72 -20.77 -14.72
N HIS A 338 35.23 -21.15 -13.54
CA HIS A 338 33.95 -20.68 -12.99
C HIS A 338 34.08 -19.69 -11.81
N TRP A 339 35.30 -19.27 -11.46
CA TRP A 339 35.58 -18.49 -10.24
C TRP A 339 34.77 -17.18 -10.12
N VAL A 340 34.42 -16.53 -11.24
CA VAL A 340 33.63 -15.29 -11.22
C VAL A 340 32.22 -15.54 -10.71
N LEU A 341 31.52 -16.53 -11.28
CA LEU A 341 30.15 -16.87 -10.89
C LEU A 341 30.13 -17.45 -9.47
N LEU A 342 31.02 -18.39 -9.17
CA LEU A 342 31.08 -19.04 -7.86
C LEU A 342 31.43 -18.04 -6.74
N GLY A 343 32.39 -17.15 -6.98
CA GLY A 343 32.75 -16.09 -6.05
C GLY A 343 31.60 -15.10 -5.81
N PHE A 344 30.89 -14.72 -6.88
CA PHE A 344 29.70 -13.88 -6.80
C PHE A 344 28.58 -14.54 -5.97
N LEU A 345 28.27 -15.81 -6.23
CA LEU A 345 27.26 -16.56 -5.49
C LEU A 345 27.62 -16.74 -4.02
N LEU A 346 28.89 -17.04 -3.70
CA LEU A 346 29.37 -17.14 -2.33
C LEU A 346 29.23 -15.83 -1.57
N GLU A 347 29.61 -14.72 -2.19
CA GLU A 347 29.53 -13.40 -1.55
C GLU A 347 28.07 -12.98 -1.32
N ASP A 348 27.17 -13.25 -2.27
CA ASP A 348 25.75 -12.99 -2.06
C ASP A 348 25.15 -13.92 -1.01
N LEU A 349 25.53 -15.20 -0.96
CA LEU A 349 25.10 -16.13 0.09
C LEU A 349 25.58 -15.69 1.48
N ARG A 350 26.83 -15.28 1.63
CA ARG A 350 27.38 -14.74 2.88
C ARG A 350 26.55 -13.57 3.37
N ARG A 351 26.19 -12.66 2.47
CA ARG A 351 25.38 -11.49 2.82
C ARG A 351 23.91 -11.83 3.09
N ILE A 352 23.34 -12.82 2.42
CA ILE A 352 22.00 -13.34 2.75
C ILE A 352 22.01 -13.93 4.17
N HIS A 353 23.05 -14.68 4.52
CA HIS A 353 23.20 -15.26 5.85
C HIS A 353 23.32 -14.17 6.93
N GLU A 354 24.14 -13.14 6.71
CA GLU A 354 24.27 -12.00 7.64
C GLU A 354 22.92 -11.32 7.91
N GLU A 355 22.15 -11.05 6.86
CA GLU A 355 20.81 -10.44 6.99
C GLU A 355 19.81 -11.34 7.74
N LEU A 356 19.84 -12.66 7.50
CA LEU A 356 18.94 -13.59 8.19
C LEU A 356 19.33 -13.78 9.67
N VAL A 357 20.62 -13.77 9.99
CA VAL A 357 21.12 -13.86 11.37
C VAL A 357 20.75 -12.61 12.15
N GLU A 358 20.90 -11.42 11.56
CA GLU A 358 20.48 -10.16 12.18
C GLU A 358 18.96 -10.15 12.44
N ALA A 359 18.16 -10.56 11.45
CA ALA A 359 16.71 -10.65 11.60
C ALA A 359 16.24 -11.66 12.67
N THR A 360 16.98 -12.77 12.86
CA THR A 360 16.65 -13.76 13.90
C THR A 360 17.10 -13.33 15.29
N ALA A 361 18.18 -12.55 15.39
CA ALA A 361 18.64 -11.97 16.65
C ALA A 361 17.63 -10.94 17.20
N ASP A 362 17.11 -10.06 16.34
CA ASP A 362 16.10 -9.04 16.72
C ASP A 362 14.78 -9.67 17.21
N LEU A 363 14.41 -10.84 16.70
CA LEU A 363 13.23 -11.59 17.16
C LEU A 363 13.38 -12.22 18.55
N SER A 364 14.61 -12.27 19.09
CA SER A 364 14.94 -12.94 20.35
C SER A 364 15.15 -11.99 21.54
N GLU A 365 15.28 -10.67 21.31
CA GLU A 365 15.38 -9.68 22.39
C GLU A 365 13.99 -9.36 23.00
N PRO A 366 13.83 -9.42 24.35
CA PRO A 366 12.62 -8.97 24.99
C PRO A 366 12.51 -7.44 24.90
N PRO A 367 11.29 -6.86 24.75
CA PRO A 367 11.14 -5.42 24.71
C PRO A 367 11.69 -4.79 25.99
N ALA A 368 12.57 -3.80 25.84
CA ALA A 368 13.03 -2.97 26.94
C ALA A 368 11.81 -2.33 27.62
N GLY A 369 11.65 -2.64 28.91
CA GLY A 369 10.45 -2.37 29.70
C GLY A 369 10.08 -0.91 29.93
#